data_AF-A0A7X8YFJ9-F1
#
_entry.id   AF-A0A7X8YFJ9-F1
#
_cell.length_a   1.000
_cell.length_b   1.000
_cell.length_c   1.000
_cell.angle_alpha   90.00
_cell.angle_beta   90.00
_cell.angle_gamma   90.00
#
_symmetry.space_group_name_H-M   'P 1'
#
loop_
_entity.id
_entity.type
_entity.pdbx_description
1 polymer ?
#
loop_
_entity_poly.entity_id
_entity_poly.type
_entity_poly.pdbx_seq_one_letter_code
_entity_poly.pdbx_strand_id
1 'polypeptide(L)'
;MNTIPITLNERTLANLNSVEYQWVRQLCQSGYSDEEIHRYIQVCFGGDDTFADLLRKVAIKQTSHYTLLQYLGWAPSSREFALAKARTCC
;
A
#
# COMPACT_ATOMS: atom_id res chain seq x y z
N MET A 1 19.60 1.85 6.21
CA MET A 1 18.40 1.37 5.49
C MET A 1 18.37 2.11 4.16
N ASN A 2 18.64 1.41 3.05
CA ASN A 2 18.73 2.00 1.72
C ASN A 2 17.38 1.77 1.03
N THR A 3 16.38 2.57 1.40
CA THR A 3 15.03 2.44 0.87
C THR A 3 14.94 3.12 -0.48
N ILE A 4 14.55 2.37 -1.51
CA ILE A 4 14.30 2.93 -2.83
C ILE A 4 13.05 3.82 -2.72
N PRO A 5 13.04 5.05 -3.27
CA PRO A 5 11.86 5.90 -3.24
C PRO A 5 10.66 5.19 -3.85
N ILE A 6 9.53 5.25 -3.16
CA ILE A 6 8.28 4.63 -3.61
C ILE A 6 7.71 5.46 -4.76
N THR A 7 7.39 4.83 -5.87
CA THR A 7 6.87 5.50 -7.08
C THR A 7 5.34 5.66 -7.06
N LEU A 8 4.65 4.88 -6.22
CA LEU A 8 3.20 4.94 -6.06
C LEU A 8 2.79 6.15 -5.24
N ASN A 9 1.60 6.69 -5.51
CA ASN A 9 1.01 7.82 -4.80
C ASN A 9 -0.13 7.37 -3.88
N GLU A 10 -0.50 8.21 -2.91
CA GLU A 10 -1.57 7.93 -1.94
C GLU A 10 -2.88 7.51 -2.61
N ARG A 11 -3.28 8.21 -3.69
CA ARG A 11 -4.51 7.92 -4.44
C ARG A 11 -4.52 6.51 -5.02
N THR A 12 -3.39 6.04 -5.54
CA THR A 12 -3.24 4.69 -6.07
C THR A 12 -3.38 3.66 -4.96
N LEU A 13 -2.70 3.89 -3.82
CA LEU A 13 -2.74 2.98 -2.69
C LEU A 13 -4.11 2.92 -1.99
N ALA A 14 -4.84 4.03 -1.98
CA ALA A 14 -6.22 4.11 -1.49
C ALA A 14 -7.23 3.44 -2.44
N ASN A 15 -6.93 3.37 -3.73
CA ASN A 15 -7.79 2.71 -4.71
C ASN A 15 -7.39 1.25 -4.93
N LEU A 16 -8.07 0.35 -4.22
CA LEU A 16 -7.89 -1.11 -4.34
C LEU A 16 -8.17 -1.67 -5.74
N ASN A 17 -8.86 -0.93 -6.60
CA ASN A 17 -9.15 -1.31 -7.98
C ASN A 17 -8.11 -0.80 -8.99
N SER A 18 -7.03 -0.16 -8.52
CA SER A 18 -5.97 0.31 -9.41
C SER A 18 -5.24 -0.85 -10.10
N VAL A 19 -4.62 -0.53 -11.24
CA VAL A 19 -3.93 -1.50 -12.11
C VAL A 19 -2.79 -2.20 -11.36
N GLU A 20 -2.18 -1.50 -10.42
CA GLU A 20 -1.07 -1.94 -9.58
C GLU A 20 -1.53 -3.06 -8.64
N TYR A 21 -2.67 -2.90 -7.98
CA TYR A 21 -3.25 -3.97 -7.16
C TYR A 21 -3.75 -5.14 -8.00
N GLN A 22 -4.27 -4.90 -9.20
CA GLN A 22 -4.64 -5.97 -10.12
C GLN A 22 -3.42 -6.76 -10.58
N TRP A 23 -2.32 -6.09 -10.89
CA TRP A 23 -1.05 -6.72 -11.26
C TRP A 23 -0.49 -7.57 -10.13
N VAL A 24 -0.45 -7.06 -8.89
CA VAL A 24 0.00 -7.84 -7.72
C VAL A 24 -0.90 -9.06 -7.49
N ARG A 25 -2.22 -8.93 -7.66
CA ARG A 25 -3.16 -10.07 -7.57
C ARG A 25 -2.86 -11.14 -8.62
N GLN A 26 -2.56 -10.73 -9.86
CA GLN A 26 -2.20 -11.67 -10.92
C GLN A 26 -0.90 -12.40 -10.58
N LEU A 27 0.13 -11.69 -10.10
CA LEU A 27 1.38 -12.32 -9.65
C LEU A 27 1.15 -13.38 -8.56
N CYS A 28 0.32 -13.08 -7.56
CA CYS A 28 -0.04 -14.06 -6.53
C CYS A 28 -0.78 -15.28 -7.12
N GLN A 29 -1.57 -15.11 -8.18
CA GLN A 29 -2.30 -16.21 -8.83
C GLN A 29 -1.42 -17.02 -9.79
N SER A 30 -0.35 -16.43 -10.34
CA SER A 30 0.59 -17.10 -11.24
C SER A 30 1.46 -18.16 -10.56
N GLY A 31 1.46 -18.24 -9.23
CA GLY A 31 2.21 -19.25 -8.48
C GLY A 31 3.67 -18.89 -8.18
N TYR A 32 4.03 -17.60 -8.28
CA TYR A 32 5.33 -17.11 -7.83
C TYR A 32 5.45 -17.21 -6.31
N SER A 33 6.69 -17.38 -5.83
CA SER A 33 6.98 -17.36 -4.41
C SER A 33 6.81 -15.96 -3.84
N ASP A 34 6.48 -15.86 -2.56
CA ASP A 34 6.33 -14.59 -1.86
C ASP A 34 7.56 -13.69 -1.99
N GLU A 35 8.77 -14.26 -1.90
CA GLU A 35 10.05 -13.56 -2.08
C GLU A 35 10.23 -13.00 -3.49
N GLU A 36 9.79 -13.75 -4.51
CA GLU A 36 9.86 -13.29 -5.90
C GLU A 36 8.89 -12.13 -6.13
N ILE A 37 7.66 -12.25 -5.62
CA ILE A 37 6.66 -11.19 -5.68
C ILE A 37 7.17 -9.94 -4.98
N HIS A 38 7.79 -10.08 -3.80
CA HIS A 38 8.37 -8.93 -3.09
C HIS A 38 9.45 -8.24 -3.89
N ARG A 39 10.35 -9.02 -4.51
CA ARG A 39 11.40 -8.48 -5.38
C ARG A 39 10.80 -7.77 -6.60
N TYR A 40 9.77 -8.31 -7.24
CA TYR A 40 9.07 -7.64 -8.34
C TYR A 40 8.43 -6.34 -7.91
N ILE A 41 7.76 -6.31 -6.75
CA ILE A 41 7.17 -5.11 -6.18
C ILE A 41 8.24 -4.05 -5.90
N GLN A 42 9.37 -4.42 -5.29
CA GLN A 42 10.46 -3.49 -5.01
C GLN A 42 11.09 -2.92 -6.28
N VAL A 43 11.26 -3.74 -7.34
CA VAL A 43 11.82 -3.30 -8.61
C VAL A 43 10.88 -2.35 -9.35
N CYS A 44 9.56 -2.62 -9.32
CA CYS A 44 8.57 -1.81 -10.04
C CYS A 44 8.13 -0.56 -9.26
N PHE A 45 7.95 -0.68 -7.95
CA PHE A 45 7.33 0.34 -7.10
C PHE A 45 8.28 0.94 -6.07
N GLY A 46 9.47 0.38 -5.88
CA GLY A 46 10.40 0.80 -4.83
C GLY A 46 9.96 0.33 -3.44
N GLY A 47 10.46 1.03 -2.42
CA GLY A 47 10.17 0.76 -1.02
C GLY A 47 11.13 -0.23 -0.35
N ASP A 48 10.66 -0.81 0.74
CA ASP A 48 11.34 -1.81 1.57
C ASP A 48 10.58 -3.15 1.51
N ASP A 49 11.16 -4.23 2.03
CA ASP A 49 10.50 -5.53 2.14
C ASP A 49 9.15 -5.44 2.87
N THR A 50 9.07 -4.61 3.91
CA THR A 50 7.83 -4.36 4.65
C THR A 50 6.74 -3.74 3.77
N PHE A 51 7.12 -2.80 2.90
CA PHE A 51 6.18 -2.19 1.96
C PHE A 51 5.66 -3.22 0.95
N ALA A 52 6.55 -4.07 0.43
CA ALA A 52 6.21 -5.10 -0.53
C ALA A 52 5.27 -6.15 0.06
N ASP A 53 5.54 -6.59 1.30
CA ASP A 53 4.68 -7.51 2.05
C ASP A 53 3.29 -6.90 2.31
N LEU A 54 3.22 -5.65 2.75
CA LEU A 54 1.95 -4.97 2.98
C LEU A 54 1.15 -4.80 1.69
N LEU A 55 1.79 -4.37 0.58
CA LEU A 55 1.14 -4.21 -0.71
C LEU A 55 0.56 -5.55 -1.21
N ARG A 56 1.33 -6.64 -1.07
CA ARG A 56 0.89 -8.00 -1.39
C ARG A 56 -0.32 -8.40 -0.55
N LYS A 57 -0.27 -8.23 0.78
CA LYS A 57 -1.36 -8.57 1.70
C LYS A 57 -2.63 -7.77 1.42
N VAL A 58 -2.51 -6.50 1.04
CA VAL A 58 -3.66 -5.68 0.65
C VAL A 58 -4.27 -6.18 -0.66
N ALA A 59 -3.44 -6.54 -1.64
CA ALA A 59 -3.88 -7.04 -2.94
C ALA A 59 -4.72 -8.32 -2.82
N ILE A 60 -4.32 -9.26 -1.96
CA ILE A 60 -5.05 -10.50 -1.67
C ILE A 60 -6.14 -10.34 -0.59
N LYS A 61 -6.46 -9.11 -0.18
CA LYS A 61 -7.47 -8.77 0.84
C LYS A 61 -7.20 -9.40 2.22
N GLN A 62 -5.95 -9.76 2.53
CA GLN A 62 -5.55 -10.25 3.85
C GLN A 62 -5.40 -9.12 4.87
N THR A 63 -5.04 -7.92 4.43
CA THR A 63 -4.97 -6.73 5.28
C THR A 63 -5.66 -5.54 4.64
N SER A 64 -5.93 -4.52 5.44
CA SER A 64 -6.56 -3.28 4.95
C SER A 64 -5.51 -2.34 4.37
N HIS A 65 -5.86 -1.62 3.30
CA HIS A 65 -5.01 -0.58 2.72
C HIS A 65 -4.65 0.53 3.72
N TYR A 66 -5.46 0.72 4.77
CA TYR A 66 -5.13 1.63 5.87
C TYR A 66 -3.83 1.29 6.59
N THR A 67 -3.50 0.01 6.75
CA THR A 67 -2.23 -0.41 7.37
C THR A 67 -1.04 0.01 6.49
N LEU A 68 -1.19 -0.13 5.17
CA LEU A 68 -0.20 0.31 4.20
C LEU A 68 -0.06 1.84 4.20
N LEU A 69 -1.17 2.58 4.21
CA LEU A 69 -1.15 4.04 4.30
C LEU A 69 -0.54 4.53 5.61
N GLN A 70 -0.80 3.86 6.73
CA GLN A 70 -0.23 4.18 8.03
C GLN A 70 1.28 3.94 8.06
N TYR A 71 1.75 2.85 7.45
CA TYR A 71 3.18 2.57 7.29
C TYR A 71 3.89 3.70 6.52
N LEU A 72 3.24 4.28 5.52
CA LEU A 72 3.77 5.39 4.73
C LEU A 72 3.61 6.76 5.38
N GLY A 73 2.94 6.85 6.53
CA GLY A 73 2.59 8.13 7.16
C GLY A 73 1.56 8.94 6.39
N TRP A 74 0.87 8.34 5.42
CA TRP A 74 -0.23 8.96 4.65
C TRP A 74 -1.60 8.72 5.29
N ALA A 75 -1.69 7.79 6.24
CA ALA A 75 -2.89 7.71 7.05
C ALA A 75 -2.99 8.98 7.91
N PRO A 76 -4.08 9.76 7.78
CA PRO A 76 -4.34 10.84 8.73
C PRO A 76 -4.39 10.21 10.13
N SER A 77 -3.52 10.71 11.01
CA SER A 77 -3.54 10.33 12.42
C SER A 77 -4.98 10.53 12.92
N SER A 78 -5.54 9.62 13.72
CA SER A 78 -6.94 9.66 14.18
C SER A 78 -7.38 11.02 14.77
N ARG A 79 -6.42 11.87 15.17
CA ARG A 79 -6.61 13.25 15.60
C ARG A 79 -7.04 14.20 14.48
N GLU A 80 -6.55 14.04 13.26
CA GLU A 80 -6.86 14.91 12.11
C GLU A 80 -8.26 14.66 11.55
N PHE A 81 -8.73 13.40 11.51
CA PHE A 81 -10.12 13.09 11.18
C PHE A 81 -11.11 13.63 12.22
N ALA A 82 -10.77 13.57 13.51
CA ALA A 82 -11.59 14.14 14.58
C ALA A 82 -11.69 15.68 14.49
N LEU A 83 -10.58 16.35 14.16
CA LEU A 83 -10.54 17.81 13.98
C LEU A 83 -11.20 18.26 12.66
N ALA A 84 -11.07 17.50 11.57
CA ALA A 84 -11.72 17.80 10.30
C ALA A 84 -13.25 17.70 10.40
N LYS A 85 -13.77 16.70 11.15
CA LYS A 85 -15.21 16.59 11.41
C LYS A 85 -15.74 17.75 12.27
N ALA A 86 -14.92 18.32 13.14
CA ALA A 86 -15.29 19.46 13.98
C ALA A 86 -15.37 20.81 13.22
N ARG A 87 -14.73 20.93 12.04
CA ARG A 87 -14.71 22.17 11.24
C ARG A 87 -15.87 22.33 10.24
N THR A 88 -16.67 21.29 10.02
CA THR A 88 -17.83 21.33 9.08
C THR A 88 -19.17 21.55 9.80
N CYS A 89 -19.16 21.80 11.12
CA CYS A 89 -20.36 22.10 11.92
C CYS A 89 -20.51 23.59 12.28
N CYS A 90 -19.85 24.51 11.57
CA CYS A 90 -20.14 25.95 11.66
C CYS A 90 -20.87 26.41 10.40
#